data_AF-A0A849DGM5-F1
#
_entry.id   AF-A0A849DGM5-F1
#
_cell.length_a   1.000
_cell.length_b   1.000
_cell.length_c   1.000
_cell.angle_alpha   90.00
_cell.angle_beta   90.00
_cell.angle_gamma   90.00
#
_symmetry.space_group_name_H-M   'P 1'
#
loop_
_entity.id
_entity.type
_entity.pdbx_description
1 polymer ?
#
loop_
_entity_poly.entity_id
_entity_poly.type
_entity_poly.pdbx_seq_one_letter_code
_entity_poly.pdbx_strand_id
1 'polypeptide(L)'
;MVEQFDHLLSLLSLPRVGVGIVPAMAEWAFVSQVPFWAWDDDKVTLKTISTEAEATRRDEAALYTAAFDLIRQSAVYGGQVRALMTAIRDEFQRLGTGGG
;
A
#
# COMPACT_ATOMS: atom_id res chain seq x y z
N MET A 1 -3.46 -5.05 -18.01
CA MET A 1 -3.94 -5.00 -16.61
C MET A 1 -3.72 -6.32 -15.88
N VAL A 2 -4.14 -7.47 -16.39
CA VAL A 2 -3.90 -8.80 -15.77
C VAL A 2 -2.43 -9.02 -15.36
N GLU A 3 -1.49 -8.73 -16.27
CA GLU A 3 -0.04 -8.86 -16.00
C GLU A 3 0.47 -8.01 -14.83
N GLN A 4 -0.15 -6.85 -14.58
CA GLN A 4 0.21 -5.99 -13.45
C GLN A 4 -0.19 -6.63 -12.12
N PHE A 5 -1.36 -7.26 -12.07
CA PHE A 5 -1.78 -8.02 -10.88
C PHE A 5 -0.97 -9.30 -10.71
N ASP A 6 -0.58 -9.99 -11.80
CA ASP A 6 0.35 -11.12 -11.74
C ASP A 6 1.69 -10.73 -11.12
N HIS A 7 2.23 -9.58 -11.53
CA HIS A 7 3.46 -9.05 -10.93
C HIS A 7 3.29 -8.76 -9.45
N LEU A 8 2.22 -8.07 -9.05
CA LEU A 8 1.94 -7.77 -7.64
C LEU A 8 1.76 -9.05 -6.79
N LEU A 9 1.03 -10.05 -7.31
CA LEU A 9 0.86 -11.35 -6.65
C LEU A 9 2.20 -12.08 -6.46
N SER A 10 3.14 -11.93 -7.40
CA SER A 10 4.49 -12.48 -7.25
C SER A 10 5.25 -11.84 -6.08
N LEU A 11 5.11 -10.51 -5.88
CA LEU A 11 5.74 -9.79 -4.78
C LEU A 11 5.20 -10.22 -3.42
N LEU A 12 3.91 -10.58 -3.33
CA LEU A 12 3.30 -11.10 -2.09
C LEU A 12 3.90 -12.44 -1.62
N SER A 13 4.70 -13.12 -2.45
CA SER A 13 5.38 -14.36 -2.08
C SER A 13 6.74 -14.16 -1.42
N LEU A 14 7.26 -12.92 -1.41
CA LEU A 14 8.59 -12.62 -0.88
C LEU A 14 8.57 -12.58 0.65
N PRO A 15 9.50 -13.30 1.34
CA PRO A 15 9.46 -13.46 2.79
C PRO A 15 9.77 -12.18 3.59
N ARG A 16 10.32 -11.15 2.94
CA ARG A 16 10.66 -9.86 3.56
C ARG A 16 9.79 -8.71 3.07
N VAL A 17 8.67 -9.02 2.40
CA VAL A 17 7.76 -8.02 1.86
C VAL A 17 6.39 -8.17 2.52
N GLY A 18 5.95 -7.12 3.19
CA GLY A 18 4.58 -6.98 3.68
C GLY A 18 3.81 -6.05 2.77
N VAL A 19 2.64 -6.50 2.29
CA VAL A 19 1.71 -5.65 1.54
C VAL A 19 0.37 -5.64 2.25
N GLY A 20 -0.12 -4.43 2.53
CA GLY A 20 -1.46 -4.20 3.07
C GLY A 20 -2.31 -3.43 2.06
N ILE A 21 -3.60 -3.70 2.05
CA ILE A 21 -4.59 -2.94 1.27
C ILE A 21 -5.59 -2.35 2.24
N VAL A 22 -5.85 -1.04 2.19
CA VAL A 22 -6.95 -0.42 2.93
C VAL A 22 -8.19 -0.46 2.03
N PRO A 23 -9.24 -1.24 2.37
CA PRO A 23 -10.47 -1.26 1.59
C PRO A 23 -11.15 0.11 1.59
N ALA A 24 -11.68 0.52 0.44
CA ALA A 24 -12.34 1.82 0.31
C ALA A 24 -13.55 1.99 1.25
N MET A 25 -14.20 0.88 1.63
CA MET A 25 -15.37 0.86 2.51
C MET A 25 -15.04 0.52 3.98
N ALA A 26 -13.77 0.42 4.33
CA ALA A 26 -13.37 0.23 5.73
C ALA A 26 -13.55 1.52 6.53
N GLU A 27 -13.58 1.42 7.85
CA GLU A 27 -13.40 2.57 8.73
C GLU A 27 -11.90 2.93 8.78
N TRP A 28 -11.55 4.14 8.36
CA TRP A 28 -10.16 4.61 8.29
C TRP A 28 -9.77 5.23 9.62
N ALA A 29 -8.79 4.65 10.31
CA ALA A 29 -8.24 5.22 11.54
C ALA A 29 -7.42 6.50 11.26
N PHE A 30 -6.83 6.60 10.07
CA PHE A 30 -6.12 7.78 9.61
C PHE A 30 -6.06 7.82 8.08
N VAL A 31 -6.11 9.03 7.51
CA VAL A 31 -5.95 9.27 6.07
C VAL A 31 -4.74 10.19 5.87
N SER A 32 -3.67 9.65 5.27
CA SER A 32 -2.51 10.48 4.94
C SER A 32 -2.84 11.48 3.84
N GLN A 33 -2.40 12.73 4.02
CA GLN A 33 -2.59 13.80 3.04
C GLN A 33 -1.59 13.71 1.88
N VAL A 34 -0.46 13.03 2.09
CA VAL A 34 0.61 12.84 1.11
C VAL A 34 1.19 11.43 1.21
N PRO A 35 1.71 10.84 0.13
CA PRO A 35 2.50 9.63 0.21
C PRO A 35 3.83 9.89 0.91
N PHE A 36 4.25 8.93 1.73
CA PHE A 36 5.53 8.97 2.41
C PHE A 36 6.15 7.57 2.46
N TRP A 37 7.47 7.54 2.63
CA TRP A 37 8.28 6.34 2.80
C TRP A 37 9.11 6.51 4.06
N ALA A 38 9.08 5.50 4.93
CA ALA A 38 9.86 5.46 6.15
C ALA A 38 11.01 4.45 6.01
N TRP A 39 12.18 4.82 6.51
CA TRP A 39 13.32 3.93 6.69
C TRP A 39 13.64 3.90 8.18
N ASP A 40 13.49 2.71 8.76
CA ASP A 40 13.63 2.49 10.21
C ASP A 40 12.85 3.56 11.00
N ASP A 41 13.47 4.14 12.04
CA ASP A 41 12.83 5.11 12.94
C ASP A 41 13.46 6.52 12.88
N ASP A 42 14.30 6.80 11.88
CA ASP A 42 15.09 8.04 11.82
C ASP A 42 14.99 8.83 10.51
N LYS A 43 14.37 8.26 9.47
CA LYS A 43 14.20 8.96 8.20
C LYS A 43 12.86 8.68 7.56
N VAL A 44 12.18 9.75 7.17
CA VAL A 44 10.96 9.70 6.35
C VAL A 44 11.07 10.67 5.19
N THR A 45 10.74 10.22 3.99
CA THR A 45 10.66 11.06 2.78
C THR A 45 9.21 11.20 2.37
N LEU A 46 8.80 12.43 2.07
CA LEU A 46 7.44 12.79 1.71
C LEU A 46 7.44 13.35 0.30
N LYS A 47 6.49 12.90 -0.53
CA LYS A 47 6.31 13.45 -1.88
C LYS A 47 5.02 14.25 -1.93
N THR A 48 5.17 15.57 -2.04
CA THR A 48 4.06 16.45 -2.42
C THR A 48 4.00 16.57 -3.95
N ILE A 49 2.97 17.25 -4.47
CA ILE A 49 2.83 17.46 -5.91
C ILE A 49 4.02 18.22 -6.50
N SER A 50 4.55 19.22 -5.78
CA SER A 50 5.59 20.12 -6.29
C SER A 50 7.00 19.79 -5.80
N THR A 51 7.12 19.16 -4.63
CA THR A 51 8.43 18.93 -4.01
C THR A 51 8.49 17.61 -3.24
N GLU A 52 9.72 17.16 -3.06
CA GLU A 52 10.08 16.15 -2.08
C GLU A 52 10.62 16.84 -0.83
N ALA A 53 10.34 16.27 0.34
CA ALA A 53 10.85 16.73 1.62
C ALA A 53 11.31 15.54 2.46
N GLU A 54 12.31 15.75 3.31
CA GLU A 54 12.83 14.72 4.21
C GLU A 54 12.70 15.16 5.67
N ALA A 55 12.11 14.28 6.48
CA ALA A 55 12.11 14.36 7.93
C ALA A 55 13.22 13.45 8.46
N THR A 56 14.31 14.04 8.92
CA THR A 56 15.51 13.34 9.44
C THR A 56 15.70 13.51 10.95
N ARG A 57 14.86 14.33 11.60
CA ARG A 57 14.84 14.44 13.06
C ARG A 57 13.99 13.30 13.61
N ARG A 58 14.48 12.61 14.63
CA ARG A 58 13.80 11.42 15.20
C ARG A 58 12.40 11.68 15.71
N ASP A 59 12.17 12.82 16.36
CA ASP A 59 10.85 13.24 16.83
C ASP A 59 9.86 13.40 15.68
N GLU A 60 10.34 13.93 14.55
CA GLU A 60 9.55 14.14 13.34
C GLU A 60 9.29 12.82 12.60
N ALA A 61 10.32 11.98 12.44
CA ALA A 61 10.18 10.64 11.86
C ALA A 61 9.19 9.78 12.67
N ALA A 62 9.24 9.85 14.01
CA ALA A 62 8.33 9.13 14.89
C ALA A 62 6.85 9.48 14.67
N LEU A 63 6.53 10.72 14.31
CA LEU A 63 5.15 11.12 13.98
C LEU A 63 4.62 10.37 12.75
N TYR A 64 5.46 10.21 11.73
CA TYR A 64 5.08 9.50 10.50
C TYR A 64 5.01 7.99 10.71
N THR A 65 5.91 7.41 11.50
CA THR A 65 5.81 6.00 11.91
C THR A 65 4.52 5.76 12.69
N ALA A 66 4.14 6.65 13.61
CA ALA A 66 2.86 6.58 14.32
C ALA A 66 1.65 6.71 13.37
N ALA A 67 1.72 7.60 12.37
CA ALA A 67 0.69 7.73 11.36
C ALA A 67 0.56 6.45 10.50
N PHE A 68 1.68 5.84 10.09
CA PHE A 68 1.69 4.55 9.40
C PHE A 68 1.04 3.45 10.27
N ASP A 69 1.32 3.46 11.56
CA ASP A 69 0.72 2.56 12.54
C ASP A 69 -0.79 2.71 12.68
N LEU A 70 -1.36 3.88 12.41
CA LEU A 70 -2.80 4.08 12.32
C LEU A 70 -3.35 3.56 10.99
N ILE A 71 -2.68 3.85 9.87
CA ILE A 71 -3.10 3.37 8.53
C ILE A 71 -3.15 1.83 8.50
N ARG A 72 -2.17 1.14 9.09
CA ARG A 72 -2.13 -0.32 9.10
C ARG A 72 -3.29 -0.97 9.86
N GLN A 73 -3.92 -0.26 10.79
CA GLN A 73 -5.07 -0.80 11.53
C GLN A 73 -6.30 -0.97 10.65
N SER A 74 -6.41 -0.18 9.58
CA SER A 74 -7.53 -0.26 8.61
C SER A 74 -7.20 -1.15 7.40
N ALA A 75 -6.01 -1.74 7.34
CA ALA A 75 -5.56 -2.55 6.21
C ALA A 75 -5.82 -4.05 6.42
N VAL A 76 -6.10 -4.74 5.32
CA VAL A 76 -6.09 -6.20 5.24
C VAL A 76 -4.73 -6.69 4.74
N TYR A 77 -4.35 -7.92 5.12
CA TYR A 77 -3.02 -8.48 4.87
C TYR A 77 -3.06 -9.94 4.42
N GLY A 78 -1.91 -10.44 3.94
CA GLY A 78 -1.67 -11.87 3.72
C GLY A 78 -2.67 -12.51 2.77
N GLY A 79 -3.32 -13.58 3.22
CA GLY A 79 -4.28 -14.34 2.42
C GLY A 79 -5.45 -13.50 1.90
N GLN A 80 -5.90 -12.48 2.65
CA GLN A 80 -6.99 -11.60 2.23
C GLN A 80 -6.58 -10.71 1.06
N VAL A 81 -5.38 -10.14 1.11
CA VAL A 81 -4.81 -9.35 0.00
C VAL A 81 -4.66 -10.23 -1.24
N ARG A 82 -4.13 -11.45 -1.08
CA ARG A 82 -3.99 -12.41 -2.19
C ARG A 82 -5.35 -12.72 -2.83
N ALA A 83 -6.37 -13.02 -2.03
CA ALA A 83 -7.71 -13.32 -2.52
C ALA A 83 -8.32 -12.12 -3.26
N LEU A 84 -8.20 -10.91 -2.71
CA LEU A 84 -8.71 -9.69 -3.35
C LEU A 84 -8.03 -9.43 -4.70
N MET A 85 -6.70 -9.54 -4.75
CA MET A 85 -5.93 -9.32 -5.97
C MET A 85 -6.23 -10.35 -7.05
N THR A 86 -6.36 -11.63 -6.70
CA THR A 86 -6.76 -12.69 -7.64
C THR A 86 -8.16 -12.45 -8.19
N ALA A 87 -9.12 -12.08 -7.34
CA ALA A 87 -10.49 -11.78 -7.79
C ALA A 87 -10.54 -10.63 -8.80
N ILE A 88 -9.83 -9.53 -8.52
CA ILE A 88 -9.76 -8.37 -9.43
C ILE A 88 -9.06 -8.75 -10.74
N ARG A 89 -7.95 -9.50 -10.67
CA ARG A 89 -7.23 -10.00 -11.86
C ARG A 89 -8.16 -10.82 -12.76
N ASP A 90 -8.90 -11.76 -12.20
CA ASP A 90 -9.79 -12.65 -12.95
C ASP A 90 -10.97 -11.89 -13.56
N GLU A 91 -11.46 -10.85 -12.88
CA GLU A 91 -12.44 -9.92 -13.44
C GLU A 91 -11.88 -9.19 -14.66
N PHE A 92 -10.67 -8.62 -14.56
CA PHE A 92 -10.01 -7.98 -15.71
C PHE A 92 -9.76 -8.94 -16.87
N GLN A 93 -9.43 -10.20 -16.58
CA GLN A 93 -9.26 -11.23 -17.60
C GLN A 93 -10.58 -11.48 -18.35
N ARG A 94 -11.69 -11.62 -17.60
CA ARG A 94 -13.04 -11.81 -18.18
C ARG A 94 -13.47 -10.63 -19.04
N LEU A 95 -13.23 -9.40 -18.57
CA LEU A 95 -13.58 -8.18 -19.31
C LEU A 95 -12.75 -8.05 -20.61
N GLY A 96 -11.49 -8.49 -20.61
CA GLY A 96 -10.64 -8.50 -21.81
C GLY A 96 -11.07 -9.53 -22.86
N THR A 97 -11.70 -10.63 -22.47
CA THR A 97 -12.19 -11.69 -23.38
C THR A 97 -13.56 -11.43 -24.01
N GLY A 98 -14.27 -10.36 -23.62
CA GLY A 98 -15.60 -10.02 -24.13
C GLY A 98 -15.62 -9.06 -25.32
N GLY A 99 -14.46 -8.61 -25.80
CA GLY A 99 -14.31 -7.74 -26.97
C GLY A 99 -13.61 -8.47 -28.11
N GLY A 100 -14.36 -9.29 -28.84
CA GLY A 100 -13.94 -9.98 -30.06
C GLY A 100 -15.10 -10.06 -31.04
#